data_AF-A0A7S3BSX8-F1
#
_entry.id   AF-A0A7S3BSX8-F1
#
_cell.length_a   1.000
_cell.length_b   1.000
_cell.length_c   1.000
_cell.angle_alpha   90.00
_cell.angle_beta   90.00
_cell.angle_gamma   90.00
#
_symmetry.space_group_name_H-M   'P 1'
#
loop_
_entity.id
_entity.type
_entity.pdbx_description
1 polymer ?
#
loop_
_entity_poly.entity_id
_entity_poly.type
_entity_poly.pdbx_seq_one_letter_code
_entity_poly.pdbx_strand_id
1 'polypeptide(L)'
;ERYEDAVADYSAALEAEAASGAGGGAQDGGGGDGSGDRAGDDDTVAAAPVSRSRLFCNRGFCAAKLGRFSEAVADYDACLALDPQNAHAHHNRGIGLQQLRRHHEAADAFTRAIELDEGRATQANAYFMRGQALDAAGEYERA
;
A
#
# COMPACT_ATOMS: atom_id res chain seq x y z
N GLU A 1 -0.75 21.14 -0.09
CA GLU A 1 -1.96 21.44 0.72
C GLU A 1 -2.76 20.16 0.98
N ARG A 2 -3.79 19.79 0.20
CA ARG A 2 -4.71 18.68 0.57
C ARG A 2 -4.07 17.32 0.91
N TYR A 3 -2.96 16.94 0.27
CA TYR A 3 -2.25 15.69 0.59
C TYR A 3 -1.26 15.82 1.75
N GLU A 4 -0.73 17.02 2.00
CA GLU A 4 0.16 17.28 3.15
C GLU A 4 -0.63 17.25 4.45
N ASP A 5 -1.82 17.87 4.44
CA ASP A 5 -2.76 17.81 5.55
C ASP A 5 -3.17 16.37 5.84
N ALA A 6 -3.49 15.59 4.80
CA ALA A 6 -3.81 14.17 4.94
C ALA A 6 -2.66 13.34 5.53
N VAL A 7 -1.40 13.59 5.13
CA VAL A 7 -0.24 12.92 5.72
C VAL A 7 -0.09 13.26 7.20
N ALA A 8 -0.32 14.52 7.57
CA ALA A 8 -0.28 14.97 8.96
C ALA A 8 -1.41 14.33 9.79
N ASP A 9 -2.63 14.30 9.26
CA ASP A 9 -3.79 13.68 9.91
C ASP A 9 -3.57 12.18 10.17
N TYR A 10 -3.09 11.43 9.18
CA TYR A 10 -2.77 10.02 9.36
C TYR A 10 -1.60 9.78 10.31
N SER A 11 -0.61 10.67 10.33
CA SER A 11 0.50 10.59 11.28
C SER A 11 0.01 10.80 12.72
N ALA A 12 -0.84 11.79 12.96
CA ALA A 12 -1.44 12.03 14.26
C ALA A 12 -2.32 10.85 14.71
N ALA A 13 -3.07 10.24 13.78
CA ALA A 13 -3.85 9.03 14.08
C ALA A 13 -2.95 7.84 14.48
N LEU A 14 -1.83 7.63 13.79
CA LEU A 14 -0.87 6.57 14.11
C LEU A 14 -0.20 6.77 15.48
N GLU A 15 0.06 8.02 15.86
CA GLU A 15 0.58 8.40 17.18
C GLU A 15 -0.46 8.24 18.28
N ALA A 16 -1.72 8.63 18.04
CA ALA A 16 -2.82 8.42 18.97
C ALA A 16 -3.04 6.93 19.25
N GLU A 17 -2.95 6.07 18.23
CA GLU A 17 -2.97 4.61 18.35
C GLU A 17 -1.74 4.04 19.07
N ALA A 18 -0.57 4.70 18.99
CA ALA A 18 0.61 4.31 19.76
C ALA A 18 0.43 4.63 21.25
N ALA A 19 -0.20 5.77 21.55
CA ALA A 19 -0.50 6.20 22.90
C ALA A 19 -1.66 5.39 23.54
N SER A 20 -2.67 4.98 22.76
CA SER A 20 -3.78 4.16 23.23
C SER A 20 -3.41 2.68 23.40
N GLY A 21 -2.39 2.19 22.67
CA GLY A 21 -1.87 0.82 22.72
C GLY A 21 -1.24 0.37 24.04
N ALA A 22 -1.23 1.21 25.09
CA ALA A 22 -0.85 0.81 26.44
C ALA A 22 -1.95 0.02 27.20
N GLY A 23 -3.13 -0.22 26.61
CA GLY A 23 -4.17 -1.02 27.25
C GLY A 23 -5.25 -1.52 26.30
N GLY A 24 -5.05 -2.69 25.69
CA GLY A 24 -6.11 -3.36 24.94
C GLY A 24 -5.58 -4.38 23.96
N GLY A 25 -5.37 -5.61 24.42
CA GLY A 25 -5.08 -6.74 23.54
C GLY A 25 -6.33 -7.24 22.81
N ALA A 26 -6.07 -7.88 21.67
CA ALA A 26 -6.99 -8.68 20.85
C ALA A 26 -8.11 -7.87 20.14
N GLN A 27 -8.46 -8.06 18.87
CA GLN A 27 -8.44 -9.26 18.05
C GLN A 27 -8.13 -8.89 16.59
N ASP A 28 -7.08 -9.52 16.06
CA ASP A 28 -6.94 -9.84 14.64
C ASP A 28 -8.03 -10.86 14.27
N GLY A 29 -8.67 -10.66 13.12
CA GLY A 29 -9.81 -11.48 12.69
C GLY A 29 -10.66 -10.78 11.64
N GLY A 30 -10.16 -10.72 10.40
CA GLY A 30 -10.92 -10.21 9.26
C GLY A 30 -10.35 -10.66 7.93
N GLY A 31 -10.28 -11.98 7.73
CA GLY A 31 -10.12 -12.55 6.39
C GLY A 31 -11.43 -12.53 5.61
N GLY A 32 -11.32 -12.40 4.29
CA GLY A 32 -12.41 -12.42 3.31
C GLY A 32 -12.78 -10.99 2.87
N ASP A 33 -12.82 -10.66 1.59
CA ASP A 33 -13.18 -11.48 0.43
C ASP A 33 -12.68 -10.87 -0.88
N GLY A 34 -12.16 -11.74 -1.75
CA GLY A 34 -12.13 -11.45 -3.17
C GLY A 34 -13.55 -11.53 -3.75
N SER A 35 -13.78 -10.71 -4.77
CA SER A 35 -14.90 -10.73 -5.72
C SER A 35 -16.04 -9.74 -5.46
N GLY A 36 -16.12 -8.73 -6.33
CA GLY A 36 -17.39 -8.28 -6.85
C GLY A 36 -17.51 -6.78 -7.01
N ASP A 37 -17.48 -6.33 -8.26
CA ASP A 37 -18.19 -5.14 -8.72
C ASP A 37 -19.47 -4.87 -7.91
N ARG A 38 -19.44 -3.85 -7.04
CA ARG A 38 -20.62 -3.02 -6.76
C ARG A 38 -20.21 -1.59 -6.51
N ALA A 39 -20.45 -0.77 -7.52
CA ALA A 39 -20.70 0.64 -7.34
C ALA A 39 -21.82 0.81 -6.28
N GLY A 40 -21.54 1.58 -5.22
CA GLY A 40 -22.53 1.94 -4.22
C GLY A 40 -21.92 2.28 -2.88
N ASP A 41 -21.07 3.31 -2.81
CA ASP A 41 -20.66 3.87 -1.52
C ASP A 41 -21.69 4.94 -1.09
N ASP A 42 -22.82 4.45 -0.57
CA ASP A 42 -23.77 5.23 0.24
C ASP A 42 -23.60 4.82 1.71
N ASP A 43 -23.24 5.83 2.51
CA ASP A 43 -23.46 5.99 3.94
C ASP A 43 -23.46 4.74 4.85
N THR A 44 -22.34 4.49 5.54
CA THR A 44 -22.34 4.13 6.98
C THR A 44 -20.95 4.33 7.56
N VAL A 45 -20.71 5.56 8.01
CA VAL A 45 -19.54 5.94 8.82
C VAL A 45 -19.71 5.36 10.24
N ALA A 46 -19.53 4.05 10.39
CA ALA A 46 -19.28 3.42 11.68
C ALA A 46 -17.77 3.14 11.76
N ALA A 47 -17.03 4.12 12.27
CA ALA A 47 -15.59 4.04 12.49
C ALA A 47 -15.27 2.96 13.53
N ALA A 48 -15.13 1.71 13.07
CA ALA A 48 -14.16 0.81 13.67
C ALA A 48 -12.79 1.52 13.70
N PRO A 49 -11.94 1.31 14.71
CA PRO A 49 -10.59 1.87 14.68
C PRO A 49 -9.96 1.47 13.34
N VAL A 50 -9.62 2.47 12.52
CA VAL A 50 -8.99 2.24 11.23
C VAL A 50 -7.72 1.44 11.53
N SER A 51 -7.66 0.18 11.09
CA SER A 51 -6.53 -0.68 11.40
C SER A 51 -5.23 0.03 11.05
N ARG A 52 -4.23 -0.10 11.93
CA ARG A 52 -2.94 0.59 11.78
C ARG A 52 -2.31 0.36 10.41
N SER A 53 -2.49 -0.83 9.83
CA SER A 53 -2.13 -1.16 8.45
C SER A 53 -2.75 -0.21 7.43
N ARG A 54 -4.07 -0.02 7.47
CA ARG A 54 -4.81 0.88 6.58
C ARG A 54 -4.38 2.35 6.73
N LEU A 55 -4.07 2.80 7.95
CA LEU A 55 -3.51 4.14 8.18
C LEU A 55 -2.15 4.33 7.49
N PHE A 56 -1.23 3.37 7.65
CA PHE A 56 0.06 3.39 6.95
C PHE A 56 -0.13 3.38 5.43
N CYS A 57 -0.97 2.49 4.91
CA CYS A 57 -1.24 2.41 3.48
C CYS A 57 -1.79 3.73 2.89
N ASN A 58 -2.71 4.40 3.59
CA ASN A 58 -3.27 5.67 3.15
C ASN A 58 -2.27 6.83 3.25
N ARG A 59 -1.48 6.87 4.33
CA ARG A 59 -0.40 7.86 4.49
C ARG A 59 0.64 7.72 3.38
N GLY A 60 1.06 6.48 3.09
CA GLY A 60 2.01 6.18 2.03
C GLY A 60 1.48 6.61 0.66
N PHE A 61 0.18 6.44 0.40
CA PHE A 61 -0.45 6.92 -0.84
C PHE A 61 -0.39 8.45 -0.96
N CYS A 62 -0.74 9.17 0.10
CA CYS A 62 -0.66 10.63 0.10
C CYS A 62 0.81 11.11 -0.06
N ALA A 63 1.76 10.47 0.63
CA ALA A 63 3.19 10.76 0.50
C ALA A 63 3.68 10.52 -0.95
N ALA A 64 3.26 9.44 -1.61
CA ALA A 64 3.59 9.16 -3.00
C ALA A 64 3.02 10.24 -3.94
N LYS A 65 1.80 10.73 -3.70
CA LYS A 65 1.21 11.84 -4.47
C LYS A 65 1.96 13.16 -4.30
N LEU A 66 2.65 13.33 -3.17
CA LEU A 66 3.55 14.46 -2.91
C LEU A 66 4.96 14.26 -3.50
N GLY A 67 5.22 13.14 -4.18
CA GLY A 67 6.55 12.80 -4.70
C GLY A 67 7.53 12.29 -3.64
N ARG A 68 7.08 12.08 -2.40
CA ARG A 68 7.90 11.55 -1.29
C ARG A 68 7.93 10.03 -1.35
N PHE A 69 8.50 9.49 -2.41
CA PHE A 69 8.45 8.04 -2.69
C PHE A 69 9.17 7.20 -1.65
N SER A 70 10.27 7.69 -1.06
CA SER A 70 10.99 6.97 0.01
C SER A 70 10.13 6.80 1.27
N GLU A 71 9.42 7.86 1.66
CA GLU A 71 8.51 7.85 2.81
C GLU A 71 7.30 6.94 2.52
N ALA A 72 6.74 7.04 1.31
CA ALA A 72 5.67 6.18 0.87
C ALA A 72 6.02 4.68 0.92
N VAL A 73 7.22 4.31 0.44
CA VAL A 73 7.68 2.91 0.47
C VAL A 73 7.81 2.42 1.92
N ALA A 74 8.37 3.22 2.82
CA ALA A 74 8.47 2.85 4.24
C ALA A 74 7.10 2.64 4.88
N ASP A 75 6.12 3.48 4.54
CA ASP A 75 4.74 3.34 4.99
C ASP A 75 4.08 2.08 4.42
N TYR A 76 4.30 1.75 3.15
CA TYR A 76 3.81 0.50 2.58
C TYR A 76 4.48 -0.72 3.21
N ASP A 77 5.78 -0.66 3.52
CA ASP A 77 6.48 -1.72 4.27
C ASP A 77 5.85 -1.93 5.65
N ALA A 78 5.54 -0.86 6.37
CA ALA A 78 4.86 -0.93 7.67
C ALA A 78 3.42 -1.49 7.54
N CYS A 79 2.70 -1.10 6.48
CA CYS A 79 1.39 -1.65 6.17
C CYS A 79 1.48 -3.18 5.93
N LEU A 80 2.44 -3.62 5.11
CA LEU A 80 2.67 -5.02 4.76
C LEU A 80 3.20 -5.88 5.91
N ALA A 81 3.90 -5.28 6.87
CA ALA A 81 4.30 -5.98 8.09
C ALA A 81 3.09 -6.36 8.96
N LEU A 82 2.00 -5.59 8.87
CA LEU A 82 0.76 -5.81 9.61
C LEU A 82 -0.29 -6.58 8.80
N ASP A 83 -0.32 -6.35 7.48
CA ASP A 83 -1.21 -7.02 6.52
C ASP A 83 -0.41 -7.46 5.28
N PRO A 84 0.26 -8.63 5.35
CA PRO A 84 1.10 -9.12 4.26
C PRO A 84 0.32 -9.47 2.98
N GLN A 85 -0.99 -9.71 3.12
CA GLN A 85 -1.89 -10.15 2.05
C GLN A 85 -2.48 -8.96 1.27
N ASN A 86 -2.06 -7.74 1.58
CA ASN A 86 -2.57 -6.54 0.94
C ASN A 86 -1.98 -6.33 -0.47
N ALA A 87 -2.67 -6.83 -1.49
CA ALA A 87 -2.23 -6.67 -2.88
C ALA A 87 -2.05 -5.19 -3.31
N HIS A 88 -2.90 -4.29 -2.82
CA HIS A 88 -2.81 -2.85 -3.12
C HIS A 88 -1.54 -2.22 -2.53
N ALA A 89 -1.15 -2.59 -1.32
CA ALA A 89 0.08 -2.12 -0.69
C ALA A 89 1.31 -2.56 -1.48
N HIS A 90 1.37 -3.84 -1.90
CA HIS A 90 2.44 -4.36 -2.76
C HIS A 90 2.52 -3.63 -4.10
N HIS A 91 1.38 -3.36 -4.74
CA HIS A 91 1.32 -2.63 -6.00
C HIS A 91 1.88 -1.21 -5.84
N ASN A 92 1.38 -0.45 -4.86
CA ASN A 92 1.80 0.94 -4.67
C ASN A 92 3.26 1.06 -4.20
N ARG A 93 3.73 0.08 -3.42
CA ARG A 93 5.15 -0.08 -3.08
C ARG A 93 6.00 -0.26 -4.35
N GLY A 94 5.56 -1.10 -5.28
CA GLY A 94 6.22 -1.29 -6.57
C GLY A 94 6.34 0.02 -7.37
N ILE A 95 5.27 0.83 -7.41
CA ILE A 95 5.29 2.15 -8.06
C ILE A 95 6.31 3.07 -7.38
N GLY A 96 6.30 3.15 -6.04
CA GLY A 96 7.25 3.96 -5.28
C GLY A 96 8.70 3.55 -5.55
N LEU A 97 8.98 2.25 -5.57
CA LEU A 97 10.31 1.71 -5.85
C LEU A 97 10.78 2.01 -7.28
N GLN A 98 9.88 1.95 -8.26
CA GLN A 98 10.20 2.32 -9.65
C GLN A 98 10.61 3.81 -9.75
N GLN A 99 9.92 4.70 -9.05
CA GLN A 99 10.27 6.13 -8.98
C GLN A 99 11.62 6.35 -8.28
N LEU A 100 11.97 5.51 -7.31
CA LEU A 100 13.28 5.47 -6.66
C LEU A 100 14.36 4.76 -7.48
N ARG A 101 14.06 4.35 -8.71
CA ARG A 101 14.96 3.60 -9.61
C ARG A 101 15.42 2.23 -9.04
N ARG A 102 14.68 1.68 -8.08
CA ARG A 102 14.91 0.35 -7.46
C ARG A 102 14.10 -0.71 -8.19
N HIS A 103 14.44 -0.93 -9.46
CA HIS A 103 13.59 -1.67 -10.40
C HIS A 103 13.44 -3.16 -10.08
N HIS A 104 14.49 -3.81 -9.56
CA HIS A 104 14.41 -5.21 -9.11
C HIS A 104 13.35 -5.39 -8.01
N GLU A 105 13.43 -4.55 -6.98
CA GLU A 105 12.51 -4.63 -5.85
C GLU A 105 11.09 -4.20 -6.23
N ALA A 106 10.95 -3.32 -7.22
CA ALA A 106 9.67 -2.98 -7.80
C ALA A 106 9.03 -4.19 -8.51
N ALA A 107 9.81 -4.93 -9.31
CA ALA A 107 9.34 -6.13 -9.98
C ALA A 107 8.91 -7.22 -9.00
N ASP A 108 9.64 -7.40 -7.90
CA ASP A 108 9.26 -8.33 -6.83
C ASP A 108 7.95 -7.90 -6.16
N ALA A 109 7.80 -6.61 -5.83
CA ALA A 109 6.58 -6.07 -5.25
C ALA A 109 5.37 -6.25 -6.17
N PHE A 110 5.51 -5.98 -7.48
CA PHE A 110 4.45 -6.25 -8.44
C PHE A 110 4.14 -7.74 -8.58
N THR A 111 5.14 -8.61 -8.50
CA THR A 111 4.92 -10.06 -8.51
C THR A 111 4.09 -10.51 -7.31
N ARG A 112 4.40 -10.01 -6.11
CA ARG A 112 3.59 -10.30 -4.92
C ARG A 112 2.17 -9.75 -5.02
N ALA A 113 2.01 -8.54 -5.57
CA ALA A 113 0.67 -7.99 -5.83
C ALA A 113 -0.15 -8.91 -6.77
N ILE A 114 0.48 -9.45 -7.83
CA ILE A 114 -0.16 -10.38 -8.77
C ILE A 114 -0.52 -11.71 -8.10
N GLU A 115 0.38 -12.26 -7.28
CA GLU A 115 0.15 -13.53 -6.58
C GLU A 115 -1.02 -13.44 -5.59
N LEU A 116 -1.21 -12.26 -4.98
CA LEU A 116 -2.25 -12.03 -3.96
C LEU A 116 -3.58 -11.59 -4.57
N ASP A 117 -3.57 -10.95 -5.75
CA ASP A 117 -4.79 -10.48 -6.39
C ASP A 117 -5.34 -11.52 -7.38
N GLU A 118 -6.24 -12.37 -6.88
CA GLU A 118 -7.01 -13.32 -7.70
C GLU A 118 -8.02 -12.61 -8.64
N GLY A 119 -8.20 -11.29 -8.49
CA GLY A 119 -9.03 -10.43 -9.33
C GLY A 119 -8.35 -10.00 -10.62
N ARG A 120 -8.87 -10.46 -11.76
CA ARG A 120 -8.29 -10.23 -13.10
C ARG A 120 -8.04 -8.76 -13.49
N ALA A 121 -8.69 -7.78 -12.86
CA ALA A 121 -8.72 -6.38 -13.30
C ALA A 121 -7.41 -5.61 -13.00
N THR A 122 -6.80 -5.84 -11.86
CA THR A 122 -5.55 -5.22 -11.39
C THR A 122 -4.30 -5.95 -11.88
N GLN A 123 -4.44 -7.26 -12.16
CA GLN A 123 -3.37 -8.09 -12.70
C GLN A 123 -2.80 -7.54 -14.02
N ALA A 124 -3.65 -7.14 -14.97
CA ALA A 124 -3.18 -6.64 -16.27
C ALA A 124 -2.24 -5.42 -16.12
N ASN A 125 -2.58 -4.49 -15.23
CA ASN A 125 -1.74 -3.33 -14.95
C ASN A 125 -0.47 -3.76 -14.18
N ALA A 126 -0.58 -4.63 -13.18
CA ALA A 126 0.57 -5.11 -12.43
C ALA A 126 1.57 -5.89 -13.30
N TYR A 127 1.09 -6.72 -14.25
CA TYR A 127 1.94 -7.41 -15.22
C TYR A 127 2.67 -6.44 -16.14
N PHE A 128 1.97 -5.41 -16.62
CA PHE A 128 2.57 -4.36 -17.45
C PHE A 128 3.65 -3.58 -16.69
N MET A 129 3.35 -3.16 -15.46
CA MET A 129 4.29 -2.44 -14.60
C MET A 129 5.49 -3.31 -14.20
N ARG A 130 5.29 -4.61 -13.95
CA ARG A 130 6.38 -5.56 -13.72
C ARG A 130 7.28 -5.70 -14.95
N GLY A 131 6.71 -5.79 -16.15
CA GLY A 131 7.47 -5.83 -17.39
C GLY A 131 8.35 -4.60 -17.56
N GLN A 132 7.79 -3.41 -17.35
CA GLN A 132 8.54 -2.15 -17.36
C GLN A 132 9.67 -2.13 -16.33
N ALA A 133 9.41 -2.60 -15.11
CA ALA A 133 10.42 -2.67 -14.07
C ALA A 133 11.55 -3.64 -14.44
N LEU A 134 11.25 -4.80 -15.01
CA LEU A 134 12.28 -5.76 -15.44
C LEU A 134 13.11 -5.26 -16.62
N ASP A 135 12.46 -4.66 -17.62
CA ASP A 135 13.17 -4.04 -18.75
C ASP A 135 14.10 -2.93 -18.26
N ALA A 136 13.59 -2.06 -17.39
CA ALA A 136 14.39 -1.02 -16.76
C ALA A 136 15.56 -1.63 -15.98
N ALA A 137 15.35 -2.68 -15.17
CA ALA A 137 16.40 -3.36 -14.42
C ALA A 137 17.49 -3.96 -15.33
N GLY A 138 17.10 -4.62 -16.43
CA GLY A 138 18.03 -5.18 -17.40
C GLY A 138 18.86 -4.13 -18.15
N GLU A 139 18.36 -2.90 -18.30
CA GLU A 139 19.15 -1.78 -18.80
C GLU A 139 20.23 -1.31 -17.81
N TYR A 140 20.03 -1.45 -16.49
CA TYR A 140 21.09 -1.17 -15.50
C TYR A 140 22.16 -2.23 -15.47
N GLU A 141 21.80 -3.50 -15.60
CA GLU A 141 22.79 -4.58 -15.63
C GLU A 141 23.71 -4.49 -16.85
N ARG A 142 23.28 -3.80 -17.91
CA ARG A 142 24.03 -3.62 -19.16
C ARG A 142 24.82 -2.30 -19.25
N ALA A 143 24.69 -1.38 -18.29
CA ALA A 143 25.36 -0.08 -18.24
C ALA A 143 26.60 -0.12 -17.32
#